data_AF-A0A814HR33-F1
#
_entry.id   AF-A0A814HR33-F1
#
_cell.length_a   1.000
_cell.length_b   1.000
_cell.length_c   1.000
_cell.angle_alpha   90.00
_cell.angle_beta   90.00
_cell.angle_gamma   90.00
#
_symmetry.space_group_name_H-M   'P 1'
#
loop_
_entity.id
_entity.type
_entity.pdbx_description
1 polymer ?
#
loop_
_entity_poly.entity_id
_entity_poly.type
_entity_poly.pdbx_seq_one_letter_code
_entity_poly.pdbx_strand_id
1 'polypeptide(L)'
;MSDIIPLFQHTPYLQSLNIPLNKLTDSYSGRLPLFLSITMLKLSNVQSSYVLTTILKSLPNLTHLKVNISYIDYDGYRWSRIINDFLPKLKFFHLKMHIHFCDEKNTRERINQLIDSFRTRFWLEKHQWFIRCDCISKDNYTCILLHTLPYTFS
;
A
#
# COMPACT_ATOMS: atom_id res chain seq x y z
N MET A 1 -2.73 16.27 7.63
CA MET A 1 -1.81 16.40 6.47
C MET A 1 -1.09 17.75 6.41
N SER A 2 -1.38 18.70 7.30
CA SER A 2 -0.75 20.04 7.34
C SER A 2 0.78 20.00 7.46
N ASP A 3 1.34 18.98 8.09
CA ASP A 3 2.76 18.99 8.46
C ASP A 3 3.68 18.35 7.41
N ILE A 4 3.12 17.63 6.44
CA ILE A 4 3.89 16.96 5.38
C ILE A 4 4.26 17.93 4.26
N ILE A 5 3.38 18.88 3.93
CA ILE A 5 3.63 19.85 2.85
C ILE A 5 4.81 20.78 3.18
N PRO A 6 4.88 21.40 4.37
CA PRO A 6 6.03 22.21 4.77
C PRO A 6 7.33 21.39 4.78
N LEU A 7 7.28 20.13 5.22
CA LEU A 7 8.46 19.26 5.23
C LEU A 7 9.06 19.14 3.83
N PHE A 8 8.23 18.92 2.81
CA PHE A 8 8.71 18.85 1.43
C PHE A 8 9.19 20.18 0.86
N GLN A 9 8.58 21.30 1.26
CA GLN A 9 9.05 22.63 0.86
C GLN A 9 10.43 22.95 1.45
N HIS A 10 10.72 22.47 2.66
CA HIS A 10 11.98 22.72 3.35
C HIS A 10 13.06 21.66 3.10
N THR A 11 12.74 20.52 2.46
CA THR A 11 13.71 19.45 2.15
C THR A 11 13.66 19.04 0.67
N PRO A 12 14.11 19.90 -0.27
CA PRO A 12 13.96 19.65 -1.71
C PRO A 12 14.77 18.44 -2.21
N TYR A 13 15.87 18.08 -1.53
CA TYR A 13 16.73 16.94 -1.87
C TYR A 13 16.35 15.64 -1.16
N LEU A 14 15.24 15.61 -0.43
CA LEU A 14 14.82 14.42 0.30
C LEU A 14 14.46 13.29 -0.68
N GLN A 15 15.23 12.20 -0.65
CA GLN A 15 15.01 11.04 -1.52
C GLN A 15 14.20 9.93 -0.84
N SER A 16 14.29 9.84 0.49
CA SER A 16 13.67 8.79 1.30
C SER A 16 12.81 9.39 2.39
N LEU A 17 11.59 8.88 2.53
CA LEU A 17 10.63 9.35 3.52
C LEU A 17 10.00 8.17 4.27
N ASN A 18 9.92 8.27 5.60
CA ASN A 18 9.27 7.29 6.45
C ASN A 18 8.15 7.96 7.27
N ILE A 19 6.90 7.59 7.05
CA ILE A 19 5.75 8.21 7.71
C ILE A 19 4.88 7.15 8.41
N PRO A 20 4.70 7.22 9.74
CA PRO A 20 3.59 6.55 10.41
C PRO A 20 2.30 7.35 10.18
N LEU A 21 1.31 6.77 9.50
CA LEU A 21 0.06 7.46 9.14
C LEU A 21 -1.05 7.34 10.20
N ASN A 22 -0.74 6.81 11.38
CA ASN A 22 -1.68 6.65 12.49
C ASN A 22 -2.32 7.96 13.01
N LYS A 23 -1.87 9.12 12.51
CA LYS A 23 -2.35 10.46 12.91
C LYS A 23 -2.89 11.30 11.75
N LEU A 24 -2.89 10.80 10.52
CA LEU A 24 -3.39 11.57 9.37
C LEU A 24 -4.89 11.36 9.21
N THR A 25 -5.67 12.33 9.69
CA THR A 25 -7.12 12.42 9.50
C THR A 25 -7.48 12.71 8.05
N ASP A 26 -8.63 12.20 7.60
CA ASP A 26 -9.21 12.40 6.26
C ASP A 26 -9.61 13.85 5.91
N SER A 27 -9.36 14.79 6.82
CA SER A 27 -9.81 16.19 6.72
C SER A 27 -9.11 17.02 5.64
N TYR A 28 -8.12 16.48 4.93
CA TYR A 28 -7.41 17.23 3.89
C TYR A 28 -7.96 16.88 2.50
N SER A 29 -8.72 17.81 1.93
CA SER A 29 -9.32 17.70 0.59
C SER A 29 -8.49 18.35 -0.53
N GLY A 30 -7.28 18.82 -0.22
CA GLY A 30 -6.41 19.54 -1.17
C GLY A 30 -5.63 18.61 -2.11
N ARG A 31 -5.24 19.14 -3.27
CA ARG A 31 -4.25 18.48 -4.14
C ARG A 31 -2.85 18.70 -3.55
N LEU A 32 -2.11 17.63 -3.32
CA LEU A 32 -0.69 17.72 -2.96
C LEU A 32 0.13 18.16 -4.20
N PRO A 33 1.17 18.99 -4.01
CA PRO A 33 2.12 19.26 -5.08
C PRO A 33 2.90 17.98 -5.43
N LEU A 34 3.49 17.93 -6.63
CA LEU A 34 4.34 16.81 -7.05
C LEU A 34 5.70 16.89 -6.37
N PHE A 35 6.14 15.79 -5.74
CA PHE A 35 7.45 15.68 -5.11
C PHE A 35 8.35 14.81 -5.97
N LEU A 36 9.10 15.46 -6.87
CA LEU A 36 9.87 14.79 -7.91
C LEU A 36 11.19 14.17 -7.40
N SER A 37 11.72 14.63 -6.26
CA SER A 37 12.99 14.16 -5.70
C SER A 37 12.87 12.83 -4.93
N ILE A 38 11.66 12.46 -4.53
CA ILE A 38 11.43 11.27 -3.70
C ILE A 38 11.41 10.03 -4.58
N THR A 39 12.31 9.12 -4.26
CA THR A 39 12.47 7.85 -4.97
C THR A 39 12.15 6.65 -4.07
N MET A 40 12.12 6.85 -2.75
CA MET A 40 11.81 5.81 -1.76
C MET A 40 10.79 6.31 -0.72
N LEU A 41 9.75 5.50 -0.48
CA LEU A 41 8.72 5.79 0.50
C LEU A 41 8.47 4.56 1.38
N LYS A 42 8.52 4.76 2.71
CA LYS A 42 8.09 3.79 3.72
C LYS A 42 6.88 4.36 4.45
N LEU A 43 5.76 3.67 4.37
CA LEU A 43 4.52 4.01 5.07
C LEU A 43 4.20 2.90 6.06
N SER A 44 3.82 3.28 7.27
CA SER A 44 3.39 2.35 8.30
C SER A 44 2.08 2.79 8.95
N ASN A 45 1.28 1.81 9.37
CA ASN A 45 -0.03 2.04 10.01
C ASN A 45 -0.96 2.90 9.13
N VAL A 46 -1.00 2.61 7.83
CA VAL A 46 -1.91 3.27 6.89
C VAL A 46 -3.33 2.76 7.15
N GLN A 47 -4.25 3.67 7.51
CA GLN A 47 -5.65 3.34 7.79
C GLN A 47 -6.63 4.00 6.82
N SER A 48 -6.22 5.07 6.12
CA SER A 48 -7.05 5.75 5.12
C SER A 48 -6.59 5.46 3.69
N SER A 49 -7.51 4.91 2.93
CA SER A 49 -7.33 4.61 1.50
C SER A 49 -7.22 5.88 0.65
N TYR A 50 -7.91 6.95 1.06
CA TYR A 50 -7.86 8.25 0.40
C TYR A 50 -6.49 8.92 0.61
N VAL A 51 -6.01 8.99 1.86
CA VAL A 51 -4.70 9.58 2.19
C VAL A 51 -3.58 8.84 1.45
N LEU A 52 -3.62 7.50 1.47
CA LEU A 52 -2.65 6.67 0.75
C LEU A 52 -2.62 7.02 -0.74
N THR A 53 -3.78 7.03 -1.40
CA THR A 53 -3.86 7.29 -2.84
C THR A 53 -3.38 8.71 -3.18
N THR A 54 -3.72 9.69 -2.36
CA THR A 54 -3.31 11.09 -2.55
C THR A 54 -1.80 11.26 -2.44
N ILE A 55 -1.15 10.56 -1.49
CA ILE A 55 0.32 10.55 -1.37
C ILE A 55 0.96 9.83 -2.56
N LEU A 56 0.45 8.68 -2.98
CA LEU A 56 1.04 7.95 -4.10
C LEU A 56 0.93 8.74 -5.42
N LYS A 57 -0.16 9.48 -5.62
CA LYS A 57 -0.34 10.39 -6.76
C LYS A 57 0.68 11.53 -6.81
N SER A 58 1.22 11.98 -5.69
CA SER A 58 2.19 13.07 -5.66
C SER A 58 3.64 12.63 -5.88
N LEU A 59 3.90 11.34 -6.10
CA LEU A 59 5.24 10.74 -6.13
C LEU A 59 5.54 9.99 -7.44
N PRO A 60 5.50 10.66 -8.61
CA PRO A 60 5.62 10.00 -9.92
C PRO A 60 7.00 9.37 -10.17
N ASN A 61 8.03 9.81 -9.44
CA ASN A 61 9.39 9.29 -9.54
C ASN A 61 9.72 8.18 -8.54
N LEU A 62 8.72 7.69 -7.80
CA LEU A 62 8.92 6.66 -6.80
C LEU A 62 9.40 5.35 -7.46
N THR A 63 10.52 4.84 -6.95
CA THR A 63 11.12 3.58 -7.40
C THR A 63 10.99 2.48 -6.36
N HIS A 64 10.85 2.84 -5.08
CA HIS A 64 10.71 1.92 -3.95
C HIS A 64 9.52 2.34 -3.08
N LEU A 65 8.58 1.42 -2.89
CA LEU A 65 7.43 1.61 -2.00
C LEU A 65 7.38 0.46 -0.99
N LYS A 66 7.48 0.78 0.31
CA LYS A 66 7.19 -0.15 1.40
C LYS A 66 5.96 0.37 2.14
N VAL A 67 4.88 -0.42 2.16
CA VAL A 67 3.62 -0.01 2.77
C VAL A 67 3.14 -1.10 3.74
N ASN A 68 2.86 -0.70 4.98
CA ASN A 68 2.20 -1.54 5.97
C ASN A 68 0.83 -0.97 6.31
N ILE A 69 -0.20 -1.77 6.03
CA ILE A 69 -1.58 -1.35 5.96
C ILE A 69 -2.43 -2.17 6.92
N SER A 70 -3.30 -1.46 7.63
CA SER A 70 -4.34 -2.06 8.46
C SER A 70 -5.67 -1.42 8.07
N TYR A 71 -6.74 -2.22 7.98
CA TYR A 71 -8.10 -1.73 7.74
C TYR A 71 -8.39 -1.15 6.34
N ILE A 72 -7.50 -1.34 5.36
CA ILE A 72 -7.79 -1.06 3.96
C ILE A 72 -7.88 -2.39 3.22
N ASP A 73 -8.93 -2.56 2.42
CA ASP A 73 -9.30 -3.79 1.72
C ASP A 73 -8.90 -3.77 0.23
N TYR A 74 -7.72 -3.24 -0.09
CA TYR A 74 -7.24 -3.20 -1.46
C TYR A 74 -6.87 -4.58 -1.99
N ASP A 75 -7.57 -5.01 -3.03
CA ASP A 75 -7.23 -6.19 -3.80
C ASP A 75 -6.08 -5.92 -4.79
N GLY A 76 -5.60 -6.98 -5.45
CA GLY A 76 -4.52 -6.92 -6.43
C GLY A 76 -4.89 -6.10 -7.67
N TYR A 77 -6.17 -6.01 -8.03
CA TYR A 77 -6.61 -5.17 -9.14
C TYR A 77 -6.45 -3.69 -8.80
N ARG A 78 -6.89 -3.26 -7.61
CA ARG A 78 -6.79 -1.89 -7.16
C ARG A 78 -5.34 -1.46 -7.00
N TRP A 79 -4.49 -2.31 -6.43
CA TRP A 79 -3.04 -2.08 -6.38
C TRP A 79 -2.43 -1.94 -7.77
N SER A 80 -2.75 -2.85 -8.70
CA SER A 80 -2.22 -2.80 -10.06
C SER A 80 -2.59 -1.50 -10.78
N ARG A 81 -3.81 -1.00 -10.57
CA ARG A 81 -4.28 0.28 -11.13
C ARG A 81 -3.51 1.46 -10.54
N ILE A 82 -3.39 1.53 -9.21
CA ILE A 82 -2.63 2.58 -8.52
C ILE A 82 -1.18 2.62 -9.02
N ILE A 83 -0.55 1.46 -9.16
CA ILE A 83 0.86 1.37 -9.57
C ILE A 83 1.02 1.80 -11.03
N ASN A 84 0.18 1.31 -11.93
CA ASN A 84 0.25 1.70 -13.36
C ASN A 84 -0.06 3.18 -13.56
N ASP A 85 -1.06 3.72 -12.87
CA ASP A 85 -1.55 5.08 -13.12
C ASP A 85 -0.66 6.15 -12.46
N PHE A 86 -0.11 5.87 -11.27
CA PHE A 86 0.55 6.88 -10.45
C PHE A 86 2.04 6.63 -10.22
N LEU A 87 2.51 5.39 -10.34
CA LEU A 87 3.88 4.99 -9.98
C LEU A 87 4.60 4.30 -11.15
N PRO A 88 4.70 4.94 -12.33
CA PRO A 88 5.21 4.30 -13.54
C PRO A 88 6.68 3.87 -13.45
N LYS A 89 7.45 4.43 -12.50
CA LYS A 89 8.87 4.11 -12.27
C LYS A 89 9.09 3.10 -11.13
N LEU A 90 8.03 2.54 -10.55
CA LEU A 90 8.13 1.64 -9.41
C LEU A 90 8.84 0.34 -9.80
N LYS A 91 9.94 0.02 -9.11
CA LYS A 91 10.73 -1.20 -9.30
C LYS A 91 10.57 -2.15 -8.13
N PHE A 92 10.49 -1.62 -6.92
CA PHE A 92 10.40 -2.41 -5.70
C PHE A 92 9.11 -2.07 -4.95
N PHE A 93 8.28 -3.08 -4.77
CA PHE A 93 7.01 -2.96 -4.05
C PHE A 93 6.99 -3.96 -2.90
N HIS A 94 6.98 -3.44 -1.67
CA HIS A 94 6.89 -4.21 -0.45
C HIS A 94 5.55 -3.93 0.24
N LEU A 95 4.61 -4.85 0.11
CA LEU A 95 3.28 -4.77 0.72
C LEU A 95 3.25 -5.63 1.98
N LYS A 96 2.64 -5.11 3.04
CA LYS A 96 2.11 -5.89 4.16
C LYS A 96 0.71 -5.36 4.47
N MET A 97 -0.28 -6.23 4.50
CA MET A 97 -1.67 -5.85 4.71
C MET A 97 -2.36 -6.83 5.66
N HIS A 98 -3.05 -6.26 6.65
CA HIS A 98 -3.89 -6.99 7.60
C HIS A 98 -5.36 -6.78 7.26
N ILE A 99 -6.06 -7.87 6.95
CA ILE A 99 -7.50 -7.86 6.67
C ILE A 99 -8.23 -8.69 7.73
N HIS A 100 -9.33 -8.16 8.24
CA HIS A 100 -10.18 -8.83 9.21
C HIS A 100 -11.55 -9.11 8.57
N PHE A 101 -12.00 -10.37 8.62
CA PHE A 101 -13.35 -10.76 8.24
C PHE A 101 -14.15 -11.02 9.52
N CYS A 102 -15.22 -10.24 9.71
CA CYS A 102 -16.13 -10.36 10.86
C CYS A 102 -17.28 -11.35 10.64
N ASP A 103 -17.45 -11.85 9.42
CA ASP A 103 -18.52 -12.80 9.07
C ASP A 103 -17.90 -14.06 8.44
N GLU A 104 -18.17 -15.22 9.04
CA GLU A 104 -17.69 -16.52 8.57
C GLU A 104 -18.34 -16.91 7.25
N LYS A 105 -19.55 -16.42 6.96
CA LYS A 105 -20.26 -16.74 5.72
C LYS A 105 -19.46 -16.20 4.54
N ASN A 106 -19.08 -17.11 3.64
CA ASN A 106 -18.31 -16.85 2.42
C ASN A 106 -16.86 -16.35 2.64
N THR A 107 -16.30 -16.47 3.85
CA THR A 107 -14.90 -16.07 4.11
C THR A 107 -13.92 -16.76 3.16
N ARG A 108 -14.11 -18.05 2.87
CA ARG A 108 -13.26 -18.81 1.94
C ARG A 108 -13.33 -18.28 0.51
N GLU A 109 -14.52 -17.96 0.01
CA GLU A 109 -14.69 -17.41 -1.33
C GLU A 109 -14.04 -16.02 -1.44
N ARG A 110 -14.21 -15.18 -0.42
CA ARG A 110 -13.57 -13.85 -0.37
C ARG A 110 -12.04 -13.96 -0.32
N ILE A 111 -11.50 -14.91 0.46
CA ILE A 111 -10.06 -15.22 0.46
C ILE A 111 -9.59 -15.61 -0.95
N ASN A 112 -10.31 -16.52 -1.61
CA ASN A 112 -9.92 -16.98 -2.94
C ASN A 112 -9.96 -15.84 -3.96
N GLN A 113 -11.03 -15.04 -3.99
CA GLN A 113 -11.14 -13.87 -4.87
C GLN A 113 -10.00 -12.88 -4.64
N LEU A 114 -9.65 -12.63 -3.38
CA LEU A 114 -8.54 -11.78 -3.02
C LEU A 114 -7.21 -12.34 -3.52
N ILE A 115 -6.93 -13.63 -3.31
CA ILE A 115 -5.71 -14.27 -3.82
C ILE A 115 -5.67 -14.20 -5.35
N ASP A 116 -6.77 -14.51 -6.02
CA ASP A 116 -6.85 -14.53 -7.48
C ASP A 116 -6.65 -13.13 -8.09
N SER A 117 -7.03 -12.07 -7.39
CA SER A 117 -6.72 -10.69 -7.81
C SER A 117 -5.22 -10.37 -7.89
N PHE A 118 -4.38 -11.14 -7.18
CA PHE A 118 -2.90 -11.05 -7.24
C PHE A 118 -2.27 -12.08 -8.20
N ARG A 119 -3.06 -12.94 -8.85
CA ARG A 119 -2.58 -13.97 -9.80
C ARG A 119 -2.68 -13.53 -11.26
N THR A 120 -2.50 -12.24 -11.53
CA THR A 120 -2.54 -11.71 -12.90
C THR A 120 -1.14 -11.60 -13.49
N ARG A 121 -1.04 -11.47 -14.83
CA ARG A 121 0.24 -11.23 -15.52
C ARG A 121 0.99 -10.01 -15.01
N PHE A 122 0.27 -9.00 -14.52
CA PHE A 122 0.87 -7.83 -13.89
C PHE A 122 1.78 -8.23 -12.72
N TRP A 123 1.28 -9.09 -11.82
CA TRP A 123 2.01 -9.53 -10.64
C TRP A 123 3.06 -10.59 -10.95
N LEU A 124 2.69 -11.61 -11.73
CA LEU A 124 3.51 -12.82 -11.92
C LEU A 124 4.57 -12.68 -13.01
N GLU A 125 4.25 -12.01 -14.13
CA GLU A 125 5.13 -11.94 -15.30
C GLU A 125 5.83 -10.59 -15.41
N LYS A 126 5.07 -9.49 -15.37
CA LYS A 126 5.59 -8.13 -15.58
C LYS A 126 6.49 -7.67 -14.43
N HIS A 127 6.03 -7.85 -13.20
CA HIS A 127 6.73 -7.32 -12.03
C HIS A 127 7.39 -8.39 -11.15
N GLN A 128 6.96 -9.65 -11.26
CA GLN A 128 7.44 -10.77 -10.44
C GLN A 128 7.34 -10.48 -8.93
N TRP A 129 6.33 -9.71 -8.51
CA TRP A 129 6.04 -9.43 -7.12
C TRP A 129 5.11 -10.52 -6.58
N PHE A 130 5.71 -11.59 -6.06
CA PHE A 130 4.96 -12.71 -5.52
C PHE A 130 4.28 -12.34 -4.20
N ILE A 131 3.00 -12.68 -4.06
CA ILE A 131 2.21 -12.41 -2.87
C ILE A 131 2.00 -13.70 -2.09
N ARG A 132 2.29 -13.65 -0.79
CA ARG A 132 1.97 -14.68 0.19
C ARG A 132 0.75 -14.25 0.98
N CYS A 133 -0.15 -15.20 1.20
CA CYS A 133 -1.38 -15.05 1.97
C CYS A 133 -1.34 -16.06 3.11
N ASP A 134 -1.20 -15.58 4.35
CA ASP A 134 -1.32 -16.41 5.54
C ASP A 134 -2.68 -16.15 6.18
N CYS A 135 -3.46 -17.20 6.39
CA CYS A 135 -4.78 -17.14 6.99
C CYS A 135 -4.71 -17.65 8.43
N ILE A 136 -5.16 -16.83 9.38
CA ILE A 136 -5.23 -17.16 10.81
C ILE A 136 -6.70 -17.12 11.20
N SER A 137 -7.27 -18.31 11.40
CA SER A 137 -8.64 -18.46 11.92
C SER A 137 -8.58 -18.62 13.43
N LYS A 138 -9.40 -17.86 14.15
CA LYS A 138 -9.71 -18.04 15.57
C LYS A 138 -11.23 -18.09 15.74
N ASP A 139 -11.70 -18.64 16.85
CA ASP A 139 -13.11 -19.03 17.11
C ASP A 139 -14.18 -18.04 16.65
N ASN A 140 -13.91 -16.73 16.61
CA ASN A 140 -14.88 -15.70 16.21
C ASN A 140 -14.42 -14.76 15.09
N TYR A 141 -13.25 -14.97 14.47
CA TYR A 141 -12.78 -14.13 13.36
C TYR A 141 -11.68 -14.80 12.53
N THR A 142 -11.64 -14.43 11.24
CA THR A 142 -10.53 -14.78 10.35
C THR A 142 -9.68 -13.54 10.04
N CYS A 143 -8.38 -13.64 10.30
CA CYS A 143 -7.40 -12.63 9.96
C CYS A 143 -6.55 -13.11 8.79
N ILE A 144 -6.48 -12.31 7.73
CA ILE A 144 -5.55 -12.54 6.61
C ILE A 144 -4.37 -11.60 6.76
N LEU A 145 -3.17 -12.17 6.66
CA LEU A 145 -1.93 -11.45 6.43
C LEU A 145 -1.48 -11.65 4.98
N LEU A 146 -1.53 -10.57 4.19
CA LEU A 146 -0.99 -10.53 2.84
C LEU A 146 0.35 -9.80 2.82
N HIS A 147 1.35 -10.36 2.14
CA HIS A 147 2.62 -9.66 1.95
C HIS A 147 3.38 -10.10 0.69
N THR A 148 4.22 -9.21 0.15
CA THR A 148 5.10 -9.48 -1.01
C THR A 148 6.36 -10.24 -0.60
N LEU A 149 6.90 -11.10 -1.47
CA LEU A 149 8.17 -11.80 -1.29
C LEU A 149 9.29 -11.24 -2.19
N PRO A 150 10.54 -11.21 -1.71
CA PRO A 150 10.94 -11.46 -0.32
C PRO A 150 10.49 -10.30 0.57
N TYR A 151 9.82 -10.60 1.69
CA TYR A 151 9.60 -9.60 2.73
C TYR A 151 10.82 -9.59 3.64
N THR A 152 11.87 -8.86 3.27
CA THR A 152 13.03 -8.72 4.15
C THR A 152 12.65 -7.83 5.34
N PHE A 153 12.73 -8.40 6.55
CA PHE A 153 12.63 -7.66 7.80
C PHE A 153 13.80 -6.66 7.87
N SER A 154 13.49 -5.38 7.66
CA SER A 154 14.36 -4.24 7.94
C SER A 154 13.55 -2.97 8.22
#